data_AF-A0A543IW50-F1
#
_entry.id   AF-A0A543IW50-F1
#
_cell.length_a   1.000
_cell.length_b   1.000
_cell.length_c   1.000
_cell.angle_alpha   90.00
_cell.angle_beta   90.00
_cell.angle_gamma   90.00
#
_symmetry.space_group_name_H-M   'P 1'
#
loop_
_entity.id
_entity.type
_entity.pdbx_description
1 polymer ?
#
loop_
_entity_poly.entity_id
_entity_poly.type
_entity_poly.pdbx_seq_one_letter_code
_entity_poly.pdbx_strand_id
1 'polypeptide(L)'
;MRRPSIWLSLATAVVLTPAAAGCSTLDKAQACLESSKVVTETISRVRQLGNDPAEMERALNDAADRLNEIADRVGNTTLNDALSDLARSLEGINVRNVNDAVDAVQRVVTDGTAAAERIARECT
;
A
#
# COMPACT_ATOMS: atom_id res chain seq x y z
N MET A 1 29.41 14.43 -37.63
CA MET A 1 28.11 13.81 -37.32
C MET A 1 27.55 14.46 -36.06
N ARG A 2 26.44 15.20 -36.17
CA ARG A 2 25.71 15.78 -35.02
C ARG A 2 24.48 14.93 -34.76
N ARG A 3 24.33 14.45 -33.52
CA ARG A 3 23.02 14.09 -32.95
C ARG A 3 23.01 14.56 -31.49
N PRO A 4 22.26 15.62 -31.17
CA PRO A 4 21.97 16.00 -29.80
C PRO A 4 20.72 15.23 -29.34
N SER A 5 20.78 14.56 -28.18
CA SER A 5 19.59 13.96 -27.56
C SER A 5 19.63 14.25 -26.07
N ILE A 6 19.01 15.37 -25.69
CA ILE A 6 17.73 15.46 -24.97
C ILE A 6 17.95 15.36 -23.46
N TRP A 7 18.11 16.55 -22.86
CA TRP A 7 17.90 16.77 -21.43
C TRP A 7 16.43 16.52 -21.11
N LEU A 8 16.16 15.54 -20.26
CA LEU A 8 14.83 15.30 -19.71
C LEU A 8 14.73 16.06 -18.38
N SER A 9 14.26 17.30 -18.43
CA SER A 9 13.88 18.06 -17.24
C SER A 9 12.37 18.26 -17.26
N LEU A 10 11.65 17.34 -16.63
CA LEU A 10 10.28 17.56 -16.18
C LEU A 10 10.18 17.15 -14.71
N ALA A 11 10.57 18.06 -13.83
CA ALA A 11 10.08 18.07 -12.46
C ALA A 11 8.95 19.09 -12.40
N THR A 12 7.73 18.66 -12.74
CA THR A 12 6.51 19.42 -12.42
C THR A 12 6.37 19.43 -10.91
N ALA A 13 6.83 20.52 -10.28
CA ALA A 13 6.54 20.81 -8.88
C ALA A 13 5.04 21.09 -8.76
N VAL A 14 4.29 20.12 -8.24
CA VAL A 14 2.89 20.30 -7.84
C VAL A 14 2.90 21.30 -6.68
N VAL A 15 2.39 22.50 -6.93
CA VAL A 15 2.16 23.51 -5.91
C VAL A 15 0.94 23.07 -5.09
N LEU A 16 1.19 22.40 -3.97
CA LEU A 16 0.19 22.17 -2.94
C LEU A 16 -0.12 23.52 -2.28
N THR A 17 -1.26 24.13 -2.60
CA THR A 17 -1.83 25.23 -1.80
C THR A 17 -2.62 24.62 -0.64
N PRO A 18 -2.14 24.67 0.62
CA PRO A 18 -2.92 24.18 1.75
C PRO A 18 -3.96 25.26 2.11
N ALA A 19 -5.12 25.20 1.47
CA ALA A 19 -6.29 25.95 1.91
C ALA A 19 -6.88 25.23 3.14
N ALA A 20 -6.56 25.75 4.33
CA ALA A 20 -7.37 25.67 5.55
C ALA A 20 -8.09 24.34 5.83
N ALA A 21 -7.34 23.29 6.17
CA ALA A 21 -7.88 22.08 6.80
C ALA A 21 -6.96 21.68 7.97
N GLY A 22 -7.31 22.11 9.19
CA GLY A 22 -6.61 21.75 10.41
C GLY A 22 -6.64 20.23 10.66
N CYS A 23 -5.56 19.70 11.25
CA CYS A 23 -5.25 18.30 11.62
C CYS A 23 -5.50 17.19 10.59
N SER A 24 -6.68 17.12 9.98
CA SER A 24 -7.10 16.14 8.97
C SER A 24 -6.13 15.96 7.79
N THR A 25 -5.39 17.00 7.39
CA THR A 25 -4.35 16.89 6.35
C THR A 25 -3.08 16.23 6.85
N LEU A 26 -2.71 16.46 8.12
CA LEU A 26 -1.60 15.78 8.80
C LEU A 26 -1.93 14.32 9.06
N ASP A 27 -3.13 14.03 9.59
CA ASP A 27 -3.60 12.66 9.81
C ASP A 27 -3.66 11.87 8.50
N LYS A 28 -4.12 12.52 7.42
CA LYS A 28 -4.09 11.93 6.07
C LYS A 28 -2.67 11.67 5.59
N ALA A 29 -1.77 12.65 5.68
CA ALA A 29 -0.38 12.48 5.24
C ALA A 29 0.35 11.39 6.04
N GLN A 30 0.08 11.29 7.34
CA GLN A 30 0.63 10.22 8.18
C GLN A 30 0.04 8.85 7.80
N ALA A 31 -1.28 8.75 7.61
CA ALA A 31 -1.92 7.53 7.14
C ALA A 31 -1.39 7.07 5.78
N CYS A 32 -1.10 8.00 4.87
CA CYS A 32 -0.46 7.74 3.58
C CYS A 32 0.94 7.12 3.72
N LEU A 33 1.75 7.67 4.62
CA LEU A 33 3.10 7.15 4.89
C LEU A 33 3.05 5.78 5.58
N GLU A 34 2.22 5.65 6.61
CA GLU A 34 2.06 4.40 7.36
C GLU A 34 1.52 3.28 6.48
N SER A 35 0.49 3.55 5.68
CA SER A 35 -0.08 2.55 4.77
C SER A 35 0.91 2.11 3.68
N SER A 36 1.63 3.06 3.07
CA SER A 36 2.69 2.75 2.10
C SER A 36 3.78 1.86 2.72
N LYS A 37 4.13 2.14 3.98
CA LYS A 37 5.09 1.33 4.73
C LYS A 37 4.56 -0.06 5.02
N VAL A 38 3.31 -0.20 5.47
CA VAL A 38 2.68 -1.51 5.69
C VAL A 38 2.67 -2.32 4.41
N VAL A 39 2.22 -1.76 3.28
CA VAL A 39 2.22 -2.44 1.97
C VAL A 39 3.62 -2.94 1.61
N THR A 40 4.64 -2.08 1.72
CA THR A 40 6.02 -2.41 1.37
C THR A 40 6.60 -3.48 2.30
N GLU A 41 6.35 -3.37 3.61
CA GLU A 41 6.75 -4.35 4.61
C GLU A 41 6.08 -5.70 4.34
N THR A 42 4.78 -5.73 4.06
CA THR A 42 4.04 -6.95 3.74
C THR A 42 4.61 -7.63 2.50
N ILE A 43 4.79 -6.91 1.39
CA ILE A 43 5.41 -7.43 0.17
C ILE A 43 6.81 -8.00 0.45
N SER A 44 7.62 -7.31 1.26
CA SER A 44 8.95 -7.79 1.63
C SER A 44 8.88 -9.06 2.48
N ARG A 45 8.00 -9.08 3.48
CA ARG A 45 7.84 -10.16 4.45
C ARG A 45 7.34 -11.43 3.77
N VAL A 46 6.29 -11.35 2.94
CA VAL A 46 5.77 -12.51 2.20
C VAL A 46 6.83 -13.11 1.28
N ARG A 47 7.66 -12.28 0.64
CA ARG A 47 8.78 -12.78 -0.19
C ARG A 47 9.87 -13.49 0.62
N GLN A 48 10.09 -13.11 1.87
CA GLN A 48 11.09 -13.73 2.76
C GLN A 48 10.59 -15.01 3.42
N LEU A 49 9.29 -15.11 3.71
CA LEU A 49 8.68 -16.27 4.35
C LEU A 49 8.72 -17.54 3.47
N GLY A 50 8.91 -17.37 2.16
CA GLY A 50 9.07 -18.48 1.24
C GLY A 50 7.82 -19.36 1.19
N ASN A 51 7.97 -20.62 1.63
CA ASN A 51 6.96 -21.67 1.49
C ASN A 51 6.28 -22.08 2.81
N ASP A 52 6.39 -21.27 3.88
CA ASP A 52 5.69 -21.55 5.15
C ASP A 52 4.25 -21.00 5.12
N PRO A 53 3.22 -21.85 5.00
CA PRO A 53 1.83 -21.40 4.89
C PRO A 53 1.33 -20.70 6.16
N ALA A 54 1.75 -21.19 7.33
CA ALA A 54 1.25 -20.71 8.61
C ALA A 54 1.84 -19.34 8.97
N GLU A 55 3.11 -19.10 8.63
CA GLU A 55 3.71 -17.77 8.79
C GLU A 55 3.21 -16.78 7.74
N MET A 56 2.93 -17.26 6.51
CA MET A 56 2.33 -16.44 5.46
C MET A 56 0.96 -15.92 5.89
N GLU A 57 0.05 -16.80 6.33
CA GLU A 57 -1.28 -16.42 6.78
C GLU A 57 -1.25 -15.42 7.94
N ARG A 58 -0.33 -15.61 8.90
CA ARG A 58 -0.13 -14.64 9.99
C ARG A 58 0.35 -13.29 9.48
N ALA A 59 1.30 -13.25 8.56
CA ALA A 59 1.81 -11.98 8.01
C ALA A 59 0.74 -11.22 7.22
N LEU A 60 -0.15 -11.93 6.53
CA LEU A 60 -1.27 -11.33 5.79
C LEU A 60 -2.32 -10.75 6.73
N ASN A 61 -2.69 -11.48 7.78
CA ASN A 61 -3.63 -11.00 8.80
C ASN A 61 -3.06 -9.80 9.57
N ASP A 62 -1.78 -9.85 9.99
CA ASP A 62 -1.09 -8.73 10.66
C ASP A 62 -1.07 -7.47 9.77
N ALA A 63 -0.85 -7.64 8.46
CA ALA A 63 -0.90 -6.54 7.52
C ALA A 63 -2.32 -5.96 7.38
N ALA A 64 -3.34 -6.82 7.29
CA ALA A 64 -4.73 -6.41 7.19
C ALA A 64 -5.18 -5.63 8.44
N ASP A 65 -4.86 -6.14 9.63
CA ASP A 65 -5.16 -5.49 10.90
C ASP A 65 -4.52 -4.10 10.97
N ARG A 66 -3.23 -3.98 10.63
CA ARG A 66 -2.54 -2.68 10.60
C ARG A 66 -3.16 -1.71 9.60
N LEU A 67 -3.60 -2.18 8.44
CA LEU A 67 -4.28 -1.34 7.44
C LEU A 67 -5.66 -0.87 7.93
N ASN A 68 -6.44 -1.75 8.57
CA ASN A 68 -7.73 -1.40 9.18
C ASN A 68 -7.54 -0.36 10.30
N GLU A 69 -6.52 -0.51 11.15
CA GLU A 69 -6.26 0.48 12.18
C GLU A 69 -5.88 1.86 11.59
N ILE A 70 -5.12 1.89 10.50
CA ILE A 70 -4.81 3.16 9.81
C ILE A 70 -6.09 3.73 9.19
N ALA A 71 -6.94 2.88 8.61
CA ALA A 71 -8.24 3.28 8.07
C ALA A 71 -9.13 3.90 9.16
N ASP A 72 -9.23 3.30 10.33
CA ASP A 72 -10.06 3.80 11.44
C ASP A 72 -9.58 5.14 11.98
N ARG A 73 -8.27 5.41 11.88
CA ARG A 73 -7.65 6.67 12.31
C ARG A 73 -7.76 7.76 11.24
N VAL A 74 -7.88 7.41 9.96
CA VAL A 74 -7.98 8.41 8.90
C VAL A 74 -9.41 8.96 8.80
N GLY A 75 -9.58 10.25 9.10
CA GLY A 75 -10.86 10.95 8.91
C GLY A 75 -11.28 11.18 7.45
N ASN A 76 -10.62 10.55 6.48
CA ASN A 76 -10.92 10.66 5.05
C ASN A 76 -11.59 9.38 4.56
N THR A 77 -12.84 9.48 4.14
CA THR A 77 -13.66 8.32 3.73
C THR A 77 -13.05 7.55 2.56
N THR A 78 -12.54 8.25 1.54
CA THR A 78 -11.98 7.59 0.36
C THR A 78 -10.69 6.82 0.67
N LEU A 79 -9.83 7.39 1.51
CA LEU A 79 -8.61 6.71 1.95
C LEU A 79 -8.95 5.56 2.90
N ASN A 80 -9.91 5.73 3.81
CA ASN A 80 -10.44 4.66 4.65
C ASN A 80 -10.92 3.47 3.79
N ASP A 81 -11.79 3.72 2.80
CA ASP A 81 -12.30 2.70 1.88
C ASP A 81 -11.15 2.00 1.14
N ALA A 82 -10.19 2.75 0.62
CA ALA A 82 -9.05 2.18 -0.10
C ALA A 82 -8.17 1.27 0.79
N LEU A 83 -7.97 1.65 2.05
CA LEU A 83 -7.20 0.87 3.03
C LEU A 83 -7.97 -0.38 3.48
N SER A 84 -9.26 -0.25 3.78
CA SER A 84 -10.12 -1.37 4.17
C SER A 84 -10.32 -2.37 3.03
N ASP A 85 -10.41 -1.92 1.78
CA ASP A 85 -10.46 -2.80 0.61
C ASP A 85 -9.19 -3.63 0.48
N LEU A 86 -8.02 -3.01 0.69
CA LEU A 86 -6.75 -3.73 0.69
C LEU A 86 -6.68 -4.74 1.84
N ALA A 87 -7.03 -4.33 3.05
CA ALA A 87 -7.04 -5.20 4.23
C ALA A 87 -7.90 -6.45 3.97
N ARG A 88 -9.12 -6.25 3.43
CA ARG A 88 -10.02 -7.33 3.05
C ARG A 88 -9.46 -8.22 1.94
N SER A 89 -8.72 -7.65 0.98
CA SER A 89 -8.08 -8.46 -0.06
C SER A 89 -7.01 -9.37 0.52
N LEU A 90 -6.24 -8.88 1.50
CA LEU A 90 -5.20 -9.65 2.20
C LEU A 90 -5.82 -10.75 3.09
N GLU A 91 -6.86 -10.45 3.87
CA GLU A 91 -7.62 -11.43 4.67
C GLU A 91 -8.24 -12.53 3.80
N GLY A 92 -8.65 -12.19 2.57
CA GLY A 92 -9.21 -13.15 1.62
C GLY A 92 -8.20 -14.17 1.08
N ILE A 93 -6.91 -13.96 1.29
CA ILE A 93 -5.85 -14.87 0.81
C ILE A 93 -5.74 -16.06 1.78
N ASN A 94 -6.23 -17.22 1.33
CA ASN A 94 -6.16 -18.46 2.09
C ASN A 94 -4.88 -19.22 1.71
N VAL A 95 -4.03 -19.53 2.70
CA VAL A 95 -2.74 -20.19 2.47
C VAL A 95 -2.72 -21.55 3.18
N ARG A 96 -3.16 -22.61 2.50
CA ARG A 96 -3.32 -23.94 3.12
C ARG A 96 -2.15 -24.88 2.82
N ASN A 97 -1.39 -24.59 1.77
CA ASN A 97 -0.25 -25.37 1.33
C ASN A 97 0.81 -24.49 0.65
N VAL A 98 1.92 -25.10 0.24
CA VAL A 98 3.05 -24.40 -0.38
C VAL A 98 2.69 -23.74 -1.71
N ASN A 99 1.84 -24.35 -2.53
CA ASN A 99 1.41 -23.73 -3.79
C ASN A 99 0.57 -22.48 -3.52
N ASP A 100 -0.33 -22.55 -2.53
CA ASP A 100 -1.12 -21.39 -2.10
C ASP A 100 -0.20 -20.26 -1.58
N ALA A 101 0.94 -20.59 -0.95
CA ALA A 101 1.91 -19.59 -0.49
C ALA A 101 2.57 -18.85 -1.66
N VAL A 102 2.89 -19.55 -2.74
CA VAL A 102 3.40 -18.94 -3.98
C VAL A 102 2.35 -18.04 -4.62
N ASP A 103 1.11 -18.51 -4.70
CA ASP A 103 -0.01 -17.73 -5.24
C ASP A 103 -0.33 -16.51 -4.37
N ALA A 104 -0.24 -16.66 -3.06
CA ALA A 104 -0.38 -15.58 -2.09
C ALA A 104 0.66 -14.49 -2.33
N VAL A 105 1.93 -14.84 -2.52
CA VAL A 105 2.98 -13.86 -2.83
C VAL A 105 2.64 -13.07 -4.10
N GLN A 106 2.20 -13.76 -5.17
CA GLN A 106 1.83 -13.08 -6.41
C GLN A 106 0.63 -12.15 -6.21
N ARG A 107 -0.42 -12.61 -5.52
CA ARG A 107 -1.59 -11.78 -5.18
C ARG A 107 -1.22 -10.56 -4.34
N VAL A 108 -0.43 -10.73 -3.28
CA VAL A 108 0.02 -9.62 -2.42
C VAL A 108 0.80 -8.59 -3.22
N VAL A 109 1.66 -9.04 -4.14
CA VAL A 109 2.41 -8.12 -5.00
C VAL A 109 1.47 -7.37 -5.92
N THR A 110 0.51 -8.04 -6.57
CA THR A 110 -0.45 -7.39 -7.47
C THR A 110 -1.38 -6.44 -6.73
N ASP A 111 -2.05 -6.91 -5.68
CA ASP A 111 -3.01 -6.15 -4.88
C ASP A 111 -2.31 -5.00 -4.14
N GLY A 112 -1.14 -5.26 -3.56
CA GLY A 112 -0.32 -4.25 -2.91
C GLY A 112 0.17 -3.16 -3.87
N THR A 113 0.52 -3.51 -5.11
CA THR A 113 0.88 -2.50 -6.13
C THR A 113 -0.32 -1.65 -6.51
N ALA A 114 -1.47 -2.27 -6.80
CA ALA A 114 -2.68 -1.55 -7.15
C ALA A 114 -3.17 -0.63 -6.01
N ALA A 115 -3.06 -1.11 -4.77
CA ALA A 115 -3.39 -0.33 -3.59
C ALA A 115 -2.39 0.80 -3.35
N ALA A 116 -1.09 0.58 -3.53
CA ALA A 116 -0.08 1.64 -3.44
C ALA A 116 -0.37 2.77 -4.45
N GLU A 117 -0.77 2.44 -5.68
CA GLU A 117 -1.20 3.44 -6.66
C GLU A 117 -2.47 4.19 -6.23
N ARG A 118 -3.45 3.49 -5.65
CA ARG A 118 -4.69 4.09 -5.17
C ARG A 118 -4.42 5.02 -3.98
N ILE A 119 -3.67 4.55 -2.98
CA ILE A 119 -3.20 5.35 -1.85
C ILE A 119 -2.46 6.58 -2.39
N ALA A 120 -1.47 6.40 -3.28
CA ALA A 120 -0.72 7.53 -3.84
C ALA A 120 -1.63 8.59 -4.50
N ARG A 121 -2.66 8.18 -5.25
CA ARG A 121 -3.66 9.11 -5.82
C ARG A 121 -4.48 9.84 -4.76
N GLU A 122 -4.89 9.15 -3.70
CA GLU A 122 -5.63 9.79 -2.61
C GLU A 122 -4.72 10.70 -1.77
N CYS A 123 -3.41 10.45 -1.75
CA CYS A 123 -2.42 11.18 -0.96
C CYS A 123 -1.85 12.43 -1.64
N THR A 124 -2.20 12.68 -2.90
CA THR A 124 -1.85 13.88 -3.67
C THR A 124 -3.01 14.86 -3.73
#